data_AF-E1ZSR7-F1
#
_entry.id   AF-E1ZSR7-F1
#
_cell.length_a   1.000
_cell.length_b   1.000
_cell.length_c   1.000
_cell.angle_alpha   90.00
_cell.angle_beta   90.00
_cell.angle_gamma   90.00
#
_symmetry.space_group_name_H-M   'P 1'
#
loop_
_entity.id
_entity.type
_entity.pdbx_description
1 polymer ?
#
loop_
_entity_poly.entity_id
_entity_poly.type
_entity_poly.pdbx_seq_one_letter_code
_entity_poly.pdbx_strand_id
1 'polypeptide(L)' 'MNVAVNATPGGGLASRRYSLFASGWLRPDGTSWGRPTGLARLPDGSLLLGDNRANCVYRIWYRPPSPPPRPPR' A
#
# COMPACT_ATOMS: atom_id res chain seq x y z
N MET A 1 -3.33 -0.69 9.87
CA MET A 1 -2.88 -0.23 8.54
C MET A 1 -4.12 0.24 7.79
N ASN A 2 -4.36 1.54 7.76
CA ASN A 2 -5.51 2.14 7.07
C ASN A 2 -4.96 3.10 6.03
N VAL A 3 -5.55 3.10 4.84
CA VAL A 3 -4.98 3.71 3.65
C VAL A 3 -5.86 4.87 3.14
N ALA A 4 -5.30 6.07 3.06
CA ALA A 4 -5.84 7.30 2.47
C ALA A 4 -4.77 8.09 1.68
N VAL A 5 -5.07 8.40 0.42
CA VAL A 5 -4.32 9.22 -0.56
C VAL A 5 -5.44 9.91 -1.34
N ASN A 6 -5.76 11.15 -0.97
CA ASN A 6 -6.75 11.93 -1.70
C ASN A 6 -6.02 12.65 -2.84
N ALA A 7 -6.25 12.20 -4.07
CA ALA A 7 -5.98 12.99 -5.26
C ALA A 7 -7.33 13.48 -5.81
N THR A 8 -7.62 14.77 -5.62
CA THR A 8 -8.77 15.40 -6.27
C THR A 8 -8.47 15.50 -7.77
N PRO A 9 -9.22 14.85 -8.67
CA PRO A 9 -8.93 14.93 -10.10
C PRO A 9 -9.43 16.28 -10.61
N GLY A 10 -8.51 17.18 -10.95
CA GLY A 10 -8.83 18.33 -11.78
C GLY A 10 -9.04 17.86 -13.22
N GLY A 11 -10.30 17.79 -13.65
CA GLY A 11 -10.71 17.85 -15.06
C GLY A 11 -10.43 16.63 -15.96
N GLY A 12 -11.50 15.93 -16.33
CA GLY A 12 -11.75 15.54 -17.73
C GLY A 12 -10.80 14.57 -18.43
N LEU A 13 -10.51 13.40 -17.85
CA LEU A 13 -10.09 12.21 -18.61
C LEU A 13 -10.84 11.01 -18.04
N ALA A 14 -11.36 10.14 -18.92
CA ALA A 14 -12.20 8.97 -18.62
C ALA A 14 -11.93 8.36 -17.23
N SER A 15 -13.01 8.21 -16.45
CA SER A 15 -13.03 7.95 -15.01
C SER A 15 -12.25 6.70 -14.59
N ARG A 16 -10.91 6.81 -14.55
CA ARG A 16 -10.06 5.80 -13.93
C ARG A 16 -10.20 5.99 -12.43
N ARG A 17 -11.06 5.17 -11.82
CA ARG A 17 -11.22 5.16 -10.36
C ARG A 17 -9.94 4.58 -9.78
N TYR A 18 -9.10 5.46 -9.24
CA TYR A 18 -7.97 5.05 -8.42
C TYR A 18 -8.47 4.83 -7.00
N SER A 19 -8.15 3.66 -6.46
CA SER A 19 -8.34 3.37 -5.06
C SER A 19 -6.99 3.25 -4.39
N LEU A 20 -7.10 3.16 -3.08
CA LEU A 20 -6.03 3.40 -2.16
C LEU A 20 -5.34 2.12 -1.77
N PHE A 21 -4.03 2.03 -2.05
CA PHE A 21 -3.26 0.82 -1.78
C PHE A 21 -2.51 0.82 -0.45
N ALA A 22 -1.71 1.86 -0.17
CA ALA A 22 -0.98 2.02 1.10
C ALA A 22 -0.84 3.52 1.47
N SER A 23 -0.97 3.86 2.77
CA SER A 23 -0.78 5.23 3.28
C SER A 23 -0.29 5.19 4.74
N GLY A 24 -0.10 6.39 5.31
CA GLY A 24 0.33 6.57 6.70
C GLY A 24 1.73 7.19 6.82
N TRP A 25 2.44 7.38 5.71
CA TRP A 25 3.73 8.06 5.67
C TRP A 25 3.67 9.55 5.99
N LEU A 26 2.53 10.19 5.73
CA LEU A 26 2.24 11.59 6.10
C LEU A 26 1.06 11.60 7.06
N ARG A 27 1.24 12.22 8.22
CA ARG A 27 0.20 12.37 9.24
C ARG A 27 -0.58 13.68 9.01
N PRO A 28 -1.80 13.81 9.57
CA PRO A 28 -2.62 15.02 9.42
C PRO A 28 -1.96 16.30 9.93
N ASP A 29 -1.06 16.19 10.91
CA ASP A 29 -0.28 17.31 11.47
C ASP A 29 0.92 17.73 10.60
N GLY A 30 1.08 17.12 9.41
CA GLY A 30 2.17 17.39 8.49
C GLY A 30 3.48 16.67 8.83
N THR A 31 3.54 15.93 9.94
CA THR A 31 4.72 15.12 10.26
C THR A 31 4.77 13.89 9.36
N SER A 32 5.96 13.56 8.86
CA SER A 32 6.16 12.39 8.01
C SER A 32 6.94 11.31 8.76
N TRP A 33 6.40 10.09 8.72
CA TRP A 33 7.03 8.90 9.31
C TRP A 33 7.97 8.20 8.33
N GLY A 34 7.85 8.50 7.04
CA GLY A 34 8.75 8.02 6.00
C GLY A 34 8.53 8.74 4.67
N ARG A 35 9.29 8.35 3.64
CA ARG A 35 9.26 8.94 2.30
C ARG A 35 9.33 7.82 1.25
N PRO A 36 8.17 7.33 0.76
CA PRO A 36 8.10 6.34 -0.32
C PRO A 36 8.89 6.81 -1.54
N THR A 37 9.87 6.03 -2.00
CA THR A 37 10.77 6.43 -3.11
C THR A 37 10.71 5.57 -4.34
N GLY A 38 10.39 4.28 -4.23
CA GLY A 38 10.44 3.39 -5.39
C GLY A 38 9.65 2.10 -5.18
N LEU A 39 9.19 1.52 -6.29
CA LEU A 39 8.40 0.29 -6.30
C LEU A 39 9.04 -0.76 -7.21
N ALA A 40 9.00 -2.03 -6.78
CA ALA A 40 9.38 -3.17 -7.61
C ALA A 40 8.44 -4.35 -7.33
N ARG A 41 8.07 -5.10 -8.36
CA ARG A 41 7.29 -6.34 -8.22
C ARG A 41 8.21 -7.55 -8.14
N LEU A 42 7.89 -8.49 -7.27
CA LEU A 42 8.57 -9.78 -7.17
C LEU A 42 7.82 -10.87 -7.97
N PRO A 43 8.51 -11.93 -8.39
CA PRO A 43 7.88 -13.05 -9.12
C PRO A 43 6.76 -13.76 -8.36
N ASP A 44 6.80 -13.73 -7.02
CA ASP A 44 5.75 -14.29 -6.16
C ASP A 44 4.51 -13.40 -6.02
N GLY A 45 4.46 -12.27 -6.74
CA GLY A 45 3.36 -11.32 -6.71
C GLY A 45 3.45 -10.26 -5.60
N SER A 46 4.46 -10.33 -4.72
CA SER A 46 4.70 -9.29 -3.70
C SER A 46 5.16 -7.97 -4.34
N LEU A 47 4.96 -6.87 -3.62
CA LEU A 47 5.44 -5.53 -3.98
C LEU A 47 6.50 -5.07 -2.97
N LEU A 48 7.67 -4.68 -3.46
CA LEU A 48 8.68 -3.96 -2.70
C LEU A 48 8.42 -2.46 -2.79
N LEU A 49 8.49 -1.77 -1.65
CA LEU A 49 8.44 -0.32 -1.54
C LEU A 49 9.67 0.17 -0.78
N GLY A 50 10.51 0.96 -1.44
CA GLY A 50 11.64 1.62 -0.79
C GLY A 50 11.20 2.88 -0.03
N ASP A 51 11.83 3.12 1.12
CA ASP A 51 11.66 4.33 1.91
C ASP A 51 13.02 4.83 2.41
N ASN A 52 13.48 5.94 1.85
CA ASN A 52 14.80 6.47 2.18
C ASN A 52 14.85 7.30 3.46
N ARG A 53 13.70 7.76 3.98
CA ARG A 53 13.66 8.45 5.28
C ARG A 53 13.70 7.45 6.42
N ALA A 54 12.99 6.34 6.27
CA ALA A 54 13.01 5.24 7.22
C ALA A 54 14.23 4.31 7.04
N ASN A 55 15.00 4.49 5.96
CA ASN A 55 16.13 3.66 5.57
C ASN A 55 15.75 2.16 5.51
N CYS A 56 14.64 1.85 4.87
CA CYS A 56 14.11 0.49 4.81
C CYS A 56 13.45 0.18 3.46
N VAL A 57 13.19 -1.11 3.24
CA VAL A 57 12.40 -1.61 2.13
C VAL A 57 11.25 -2.44 2.71
N TYR A 58 10.01 -2.00 2.47
CA TYR A 58 8.82 -2.75 2.83
C TYR A 58 8.54 -3.82 1.79
N ARG A 59 8.23 -5.05 2.24
CA ARG A 59 7.64 -6.08 1.38
C ARG A 59 6.17 -6.22 1.70
N ILE A 60 5.33 -5.87 0.72
CA ILE A 60 3.88 -5.96 0.81
C ILE A 60 3.48 -7.25 0.09
N TRP A 61 2.85 -8.16 0.83
CA TRP A 61 2.43 -9.47 0.34
C TRP A 61 1.05 -9.80 0.89
N TYR A 62 0.31 -10.61 0.15
CA TYR A 62 -1.00 -11.07 0.57
C TYR A 62 -0.86 -12.33 1.42
N ARG A 63 -1.29 -12.28 2.68
CA ARG A 63 -1.48 -13.47 3.49
C ARG A 63 -2.90 -13.98 3.24
N PRO A 64 -3.07 -15.18 2.66
CA PRO A 64 -4.40 -15.77 2.57
C PRO A 64 -5.01 -15.89 3.96
N PRO A 65 -6.32 -15.65 4.12
CA PRO A 65 -6.99 -16.03 5.36
C PRO A 65 -6.74 -17.51 5.62
N SER A 66 -6.58 -17.87 6.89
CA SER A 66 -6.51 -19.28 7.29
C SER A 66 -7.75 -19.99 6.74
N PRO A 67 -7.60 -21.13 6.05
CA PRO A 67 -8.76 -21.88 5.59
C PRO A 67 -9.66 -22.21 6.79
N PRO A 68 -10.99 -22.27 6.60
CA PRO A 68 -11.89 -22.62 7.68
C PRO A 68 -11.47 -23.96 8.30
N PRO A 69 -11.76 -24.19 9.60
CA PRO A 69 -11.51 -25.47 10.24
C PRO A 69 -12.09 -26.59 9.37
N ARG A 70 -11.31 -27.66 9.17
CA ARG A 70 -11.82 -28.82 8.43
C ARG A 70 -13.03 -29.36 9.21
N PRO A 71 -14.18 -29.62 8.55
CA PRO A 71 -15.31 -30.24 9.23
C PRO A 71 -14.86 -31.58 9.86
N PRO A 72 -15.44 -31.97 11.01
CA PRO A 72 -15.20 -33.28 11.58
C PRO A 72 -15.53 -34.36 10.54
N ARG A 73 -14.74 -35.45 10.53
CA ARG A 73 -14.99 -36.62 9.67
C ARG A 73 -16.25 -37.34 10.08
#